data_AF-A0A7Y4MV85-F1
#
_entry.id   AF-A0A7Y4MV85-F1
#
_cell.length_a   1.000
_cell.length_b   1.000
_cell.length_c   1.000
_cell.angle_alpha   90.00
_cell.angle_beta   90.00
_cell.angle_gamma   90.00
#
_symmetry.space_group_name_H-M   'P 1'
#
loop_
_entity.id
_entity.type
_entity.pdbx_description
1 polymer ?
#
loop_
_entity_poly.entity_id
_entity_poly.type
_entity_poly.pdbx_seq_one_letter_code
_entity_poly.pdbx_strand_id
1 'polypeptide(L)'
;MLADGLLWLPYAMRKALDMSERGRKAAVLARFFRQQPDRISALWRRMVLAAPDSDASRGAPTQLDNLVEPFIRELGRTLAGEESSPWSRTRAVLRLSAHRGARSLYDEFAALRRCLVDASEVLGGGDWERERINRAVDEAVDSAVALLQRMKDPRADGPRVPFGGLVVEYFERPSRTRHVSPDTGDGRTAMH
;
A
#
# COMPACT_ATOMS: atom_id res chain seq x y z
N MET A 1 1.72 30.57 -38.02
CA MET A 1 0.52 29.88 -37.52
C MET A 1 0.49 28.49 -38.15
N LEU A 2 1.01 27.47 -37.45
CA LEU A 2 0.97 26.07 -37.89
C LEU A 2 0.57 25.24 -36.67
N ALA A 3 -0.73 25.16 -36.41
CA ALA A 3 -1.28 24.36 -35.33
C ALA A 3 -2.68 23.87 -35.70
N ASP A 4 -2.79 23.09 -36.78
CA ASP A 4 -4.07 22.46 -37.17
C ASP A 4 -3.90 21.12 -37.92
N GLY A 5 -2.84 20.35 -37.60
CA GLY A 5 -2.53 19.09 -38.28
C GLY A 5 -3.11 17.82 -37.66
N LEU A 6 -3.67 17.88 -36.43
CA LEU A 6 -4.01 16.69 -35.64
C LEU A 6 -5.49 16.28 -35.68
N LEU A 7 -6.36 17.10 -36.29
CA LEU A 7 -7.81 16.86 -36.31
C LEU A 7 -8.28 15.94 -37.45
N TRP A 8 -7.42 15.54 -38.39
CA TRP A 8 -7.77 14.75 -39.58
C TRP A 8 -7.32 13.28 -39.56
N LEU A 9 -6.76 12.79 -38.45
CA LEU A 9 -6.42 11.36 -38.37
C LEU A 9 -7.70 10.51 -38.31
N PRO A 10 -7.82 9.43 -39.10
CA PRO A 10 -8.91 8.46 -38.97
C PRO A 10 -8.99 7.96 -37.52
N TYR A 11 -10.20 7.77 -37.00
CA TYR A 11 -10.44 7.33 -35.61
C TYR A 11 -9.59 6.09 -35.22
N ALA A 12 -9.41 5.15 -36.14
CA ALA A 12 -8.59 3.97 -35.96
C ALA A 12 -7.10 4.29 -35.71
N MET A 13 -6.54 5.29 -36.38
CA MET A 13 -5.14 5.73 -36.17
C MET A 13 -4.98 6.46 -34.84
N ARG A 14 -5.94 7.30 -34.44
CA ARG A 14 -5.92 7.94 -33.10
C ARG A 14 -5.97 6.89 -32.00
N LYS A 15 -6.82 5.86 -32.16
CA LYS A 15 -6.92 4.73 -31.22
C LYS A 15 -5.62 3.93 -31.16
N ALA A 16 -4.95 3.68 -32.29
CA ALA A 16 -3.67 2.96 -32.32
C ALA A 16 -2.55 3.75 -31.61
N LEU A 17 -2.48 5.06 -31.81
CA LEU A 17 -1.53 5.95 -31.13
C LEU A 17 -1.79 6.00 -29.62
N ASP A 18 -3.05 6.14 -29.19
CA ASP A 18 -3.44 6.11 -27.78
C ASP A 18 -3.10 4.77 -27.10
N MET A 19 -3.35 3.64 -27.79
CA MET A 19 -2.94 2.32 -27.29
C MET A 19 -1.41 2.17 -27.19
N SER A 20 -0.66 2.75 -28.13
CA SER A 20 0.81 2.75 -28.09
C SER A 20 1.36 3.63 -26.96
N GLU A 21 0.74 4.78 -26.70
CA GLU A 21 1.15 5.68 -25.62
C GLU A 21 0.83 5.08 -24.25
N ARG A 22 -0.37 4.51 -24.08
CA ARG A 22 -0.75 3.73 -22.90
C ARG A 22 0.22 2.58 -22.65
N GLY A 23 0.52 1.77 -23.68
CA GLY A 23 1.47 0.67 -23.57
C GLY A 23 2.85 1.13 -23.11
N ARG A 24 3.31 2.29 -23.59
CA ARG A 24 4.59 2.88 -23.17
C ARG A 24 4.56 3.35 -21.71
N LYS A 25 3.50 4.05 -21.28
CA LYS A 25 3.33 4.52 -19.89
C LYS A 25 3.27 3.35 -18.92
N ALA A 26 2.43 2.36 -19.21
CA ALA A 26 2.32 1.12 -18.46
C ALA A 26 3.66 0.39 -18.36
N ALA A 27 4.44 0.29 -19.43
CA ALA A 27 5.75 -0.35 -19.43
C ALA A 27 6.78 0.37 -18.54
N VAL A 28 6.79 1.71 -18.55
CA VAL A 28 7.68 2.51 -17.69
C VAL A 28 7.33 2.28 -16.22
N LEU A 29 6.05 2.36 -15.87
CA LEU A 29 5.58 2.17 -14.51
C LEU A 29 5.81 0.74 -14.02
N ALA A 30 5.48 -0.25 -14.86
CA ALA A 30 5.74 -1.67 -14.62
C ALA A 30 7.21 -1.94 -14.33
N ARG A 31 8.11 -1.36 -15.13
CA ARG A 31 9.57 -1.49 -14.92
C ARG A 31 9.98 -0.88 -13.59
N PHE A 32 9.51 0.33 -13.27
CA PHE A 32 9.83 0.99 -12.01
C PHE A 32 9.35 0.19 -10.80
N PHE A 33 8.10 -0.28 -10.80
CA PHE A 33 7.52 -1.05 -9.70
C PHE A 33 8.24 -2.40 -9.51
N ARG A 34 8.73 -3.01 -10.58
CA ARG A 34 9.49 -4.27 -10.49
C ARG A 34 10.92 -4.09 -10.00
N GLN A 35 11.59 -3.01 -10.43
CA GLN A 35 13.02 -2.78 -10.17
C GLN A 35 13.29 -1.99 -8.89
N GLN A 36 12.40 -1.09 -8.50
CA GLN A 36 12.57 -0.20 -7.35
C GLN A 36 11.35 -0.19 -6.39
N PRO A 37 10.77 -1.36 -6.04
CA PRO A 37 9.63 -1.41 -5.12
C PRO A 37 9.99 -0.93 -3.71
N ASP A 38 11.25 -1.06 -3.32
CA ASP A 38 11.82 -0.61 -2.05
C ASP A 38 11.65 0.89 -1.83
N ARG A 39 11.81 1.71 -2.89
CA ARG A 39 11.67 3.17 -2.81
C ARG A 39 10.26 3.60 -2.46
N ILE A 40 9.27 2.98 -3.09
CA ILE A 40 7.86 3.23 -2.81
C ILE A 40 7.51 2.71 -1.42
N SER A 41 8.01 1.52 -1.05
CA SER A 41 7.82 0.95 0.28
C SER A 41 8.41 1.84 1.38
N ALA A 42 9.59 2.43 1.17
CA ALA A 42 10.20 3.38 2.09
C ALA A 42 9.43 4.70 2.20
N LEU A 43 8.84 5.20 1.10
CA LEU A 43 7.93 6.34 1.15
C LEU A 43 6.68 6.03 1.98
N TRP A 44 6.06 4.88 1.73
CA TRP A 44 4.89 4.41 2.46
C TRP A 44 5.17 4.29 3.97
N ARG A 45 6.28 3.66 4.37
CA ARG A 45 6.68 3.55 5.79
C ARG A 45 6.75 4.91 6.47
N ARG A 46 7.37 5.90 5.81
CA ARG A 46 7.46 7.27 6.35
C ARG A 46 6.09 7.92 6.51
N MET A 47 5.17 7.69 5.58
CA MET A 47 3.81 8.21 5.67
C MET A 47 3.03 7.60 6.84
N VAL A 48 3.15 6.27 7.02
CA VAL A 48 2.49 5.58 8.14
C VAL A 48 3.08 6.04 9.48
N LEU A 49 4.40 6.14 9.60
CA LEU A 49 5.06 6.63 10.82
C LEU A 49 4.76 8.10 11.14
N ALA A 50 4.45 8.91 10.13
CA ALA A 50 4.09 10.33 10.32
C ALA A 50 2.60 10.53 10.66
N ALA A 51 1.76 9.50 10.56
CA ALA A 51 0.34 9.63 10.86
C ALA A 51 0.13 9.74 12.39
N PRO A 52 -0.59 10.78 12.87
CA PRO A 52 -0.71 11.09 14.29
C PRO A 52 -1.44 10.02 15.10
N ASP A 53 -2.32 9.24 14.46
CA ASP A 53 -3.12 8.19 15.09
C ASP A 53 -2.66 6.76 14.74
N SER A 54 -1.50 6.60 14.09
CA SER A 54 -1.04 5.27 13.71
C SER A 54 -0.41 4.53 14.90
N ASP A 55 -0.73 3.25 15.05
CA ASP A 55 -0.06 2.37 16.01
C ASP A 55 1.45 2.22 15.70
N ALA A 56 1.84 2.44 14.44
CA ALA A 56 3.24 2.43 14.02
C ALA A 56 4.04 3.60 14.61
N SER A 57 3.41 4.76 14.78
CA SER A 57 3.99 5.92 15.46
C SER A 57 4.29 5.62 16.94
N ARG A 58 3.69 4.57 17.50
CA ARG A 58 3.92 4.07 18.87
C ARG A 58 4.96 2.94 18.93
N GLY A 59 5.69 2.69 17.84
CA GLY A 59 6.77 1.71 17.75
C GLY A 59 6.32 0.27 17.48
N ALA A 60 5.03 0.06 17.21
CA ALA A 60 4.53 -1.26 16.84
C ALA A 60 4.71 -1.50 15.33
N PRO A 61 5.07 -2.71 14.88
CA PRO A 61 5.22 -2.99 13.45
C PRO A 61 3.89 -2.80 12.72
N THR A 62 3.97 -2.38 11.45
CA THR A 62 2.80 -2.22 10.57
C THR A 62 2.29 -3.59 10.10
N GLN A 63 0.98 -3.67 9.86
CA GLN A 63 0.33 -4.91 9.42
C GLN A 63 0.80 -5.31 8.00
N LEU A 64 1.14 -4.32 7.17
CA LEU A 64 1.56 -4.52 5.79
C LEU A 64 3.09 -4.53 5.56
N ASP A 65 3.94 -4.37 6.59
CA ASP A 65 5.38 -4.10 6.40
C ASP A 65 6.11 -5.10 5.47
N ASN A 66 5.83 -6.39 5.68
CA ASN A 66 6.43 -7.48 4.91
C ASN A 66 5.76 -7.68 3.54
N LEU A 67 4.59 -7.06 3.33
CA LEU A 67 3.73 -7.26 2.18
C LEU A 67 3.90 -6.18 1.12
N VAL A 68 4.16 -4.93 1.51
CA VAL A 68 4.16 -3.79 0.60
C VAL A 68 5.13 -3.98 -0.57
N GLU A 69 6.40 -4.29 -0.32
CA GLU A 69 7.38 -4.42 -1.40
C GLU A 69 7.04 -5.60 -2.37
N PRO A 70 6.76 -6.84 -1.89
CA PRO A 70 6.31 -7.93 -2.76
C PRO A 70 5.05 -7.60 -3.56
N PHE A 71 4.06 -6.96 -2.94
CA PHE A 71 2.81 -6.58 -3.61
C PHE A 71 3.06 -5.59 -4.75
N ILE A 72 3.90 -4.57 -4.53
CA ILE A 72 4.27 -3.59 -5.55
C ILE A 72 4.96 -4.27 -6.73
N ARG A 73 5.84 -5.23 -6.46
CA ARG A 73 6.53 -5.99 -7.52
C ARG A 73 5.54 -6.77 -8.39
N GLU A 74 4.55 -7.43 -7.79
CA GLU A 74 3.51 -8.18 -8.52
C GLU A 74 2.51 -7.24 -9.24
N LEU A 75 2.23 -6.06 -8.67
CA LEU A 75 1.48 -5.01 -9.34
C LEU A 75 2.21 -4.52 -10.60
N GLY A 76 3.53 -4.36 -10.53
CA GLY A 76 4.36 -4.04 -11.70
C GLY A 76 4.26 -5.08 -12.82
N ARG A 77 4.11 -6.37 -12.49
CA ARG A 77 3.86 -7.41 -13.50
C ARG A 77 2.46 -7.30 -14.14
N THR A 78 1.46 -6.94 -13.34
CA THR A 78 0.09 -6.73 -13.83
C THR A 78 0.00 -5.53 -14.76
N LEU A 79 0.74 -4.45 -14.46
CA LEU A 79 0.89 -3.31 -15.35
C LEU A 79 1.65 -3.66 -16.64
N ALA A 80 2.52 -4.68 -16.62
CA ALA A 80 3.15 -5.22 -17.82
C ALA A 80 2.24 -6.13 -18.65
N GLY A 81 0.97 -6.31 -18.26
CA GLY A 81 -0.02 -7.10 -18.99
C GLY A 81 -0.30 -8.49 -18.41
N GLU A 82 0.27 -8.85 -17.27
CA GLU A 82 -0.07 -10.13 -16.63
C GLU A 82 -1.48 -10.08 -16.02
N GLU A 83 -2.32 -11.05 -16.36
CA GLU A 83 -3.76 -10.99 -16.05
C GLU A 83 -4.12 -11.45 -14.63
N SER A 84 -3.23 -12.20 -13.98
CA SER A 84 -3.47 -12.71 -12.63
C SER A 84 -3.34 -11.62 -11.56
N SER A 85 -4.22 -11.68 -10.55
CA SER A 85 -4.25 -10.77 -9.40
C SER A 85 -2.87 -10.60 -8.75
N PRO A 86 -2.38 -9.35 -8.53
CA PRO A 86 -1.19 -9.08 -7.73
C PRO A 86 -1.29 -9.69 -6.32
N TRP A 87 -2.46 -9.59 -5.68
CA TRP A 87 -2.71 -10.08 -4.33
C TRP A 87 -2.51 -11.59 -4.24
N SER A 88 -3.07 -12.34 -5.18
CA SER A 88 -2.95 -13.80 -5.24
C SER A 88 -1.52 -14.31 -5.46
N ARG A 89 -0.66 -13.50 -6.08
CA ARG A 89 0.74 -13.85 -6.34
C ARG A 89 1.70 -13.36 -5.28
N THR A 90 1.27 -12.45 -4.43
CA THR A 90 2.10 -11.85 -3.41
C THR A 90 2.50 -12.90 -2.37
N ARG A 91 3.75 -13.36 -2.44
CA ARG A 91 4.34 -14.30 -1.47
C ARG A 91 5.01 -13.51 -0.35
N ALA A 92 4.22 -13.18 0.67
CA ALA A 92 4.65 -12.38 1.82
C ALA A 92 3.98 -12.84 3.12
N VAL A 93 4.27 -12.15 4.21
CA VAL A 93 3.56 -12.34 5.49
C VAL A 93 2.61 -11.17 5.68
N LEU A 94 1.31 -11.46 5.78
CA LEU A 94 0.29 -10.51 6.21
C LEU A 94 0.08 -10.69 7.72
N ARG A 95 0.34 -9.64 8.49
CA ARG A 95 0.15 -9.64 9.94
C ARG A 95 -1.19 -9.01 10.27
N LEU A 96 -2.09 -9.78 10.86
CA LEU A 96 -3.42 -9.31 11.21
C LEU A 96 -3.57 -9.26 12.73
N SER A 97 -4.02 -8.11 13.24
CA SER A 97 -4.33 -7.94 14.65
C SER A 97 -5.82 -7.74 14.86
N ALA A 98 -6.47 -8.69 15.53
CA ALA A 98 -7.88 -8.56 15.90
C ALA A 98 -8.15 -7.32 16.77
N HIS A 99 -7.16 -6.93 17.59
CA HIS A 99 -7.20 -5.78 18.49
C HIS A 99 -7.20 -4.45 17.73
N ARG A 100 -6.28 -4.26 16.78
CA ARG A 100 -6.25 -3.05 15.93
C ARG A 100 -7.46 -2.95 15.01
N GLY A 101 -8.01 -4.09 14.61
CA GLY A 101 -9.22 -4.17 13.80
C GLY A 101 -9.02 -3.68 12.36
N ALA A 102 -10.14 -3.59 11.63
CA ALA A 102 -10.13 -3.27 10.20
C ALA A 102 -9.71 -1.82 9.91
N ARG A 103 -9.97 -0.88 10.84
CA ARG A 103 -9.63 0.54 10.66
C ARG A 103 -8.13 0.74 10.38
N SER A 104 -7.27 0.09 11.17
CA SER A 104 -5.82 0.16 10.96
C SER A 104 -5.41 -0.39 9.58
N LEU A 105 -6.05 -1.46 9.09
CA LEU A 105 -5.79 -1.96 7.73
C LEU A 105 -6.18 -0.92 6.67
N TYR A 106 -7.37 -0.32 6.80
CA TYR A 106 -7.83 0.71 5.88
C TYR A 106 -6.86 1.89 5.83
N ASP A 107 -6.37 2.36 6.98
CA ASP A 107 -5.43 3.47 7.05
C ASP A 107 -4.08 3.12 6.38
N GLU A 108 -3.52 1.94 6.65
CA GLU A 108 -2.27 1.48 6.04
C GLU A 108 -2.40 1.30 4.51
N PHE A 109 -3.50 0.72 4.04
CA PHE A 109 -3.78 0.57 2.61
C PHE A 109 -4.11 1.89 1.92
N ALA A 110 -4.76 2.83 2.60
CA ALA A 110 -5.02 4.17 2.08
C ALA A 110 -3.70 4.93 1.85
N ALA A 111 -2.77 4.83 2.79
CA ALA A 111 -1.41 5.35 2.61
C ALA A 111 -0.70 4.69 1.42
N LEU A 112 -0.82 3.36 1.28
CA LEU A 112 -0.23 2.62 0.15
C LEU A 112 -0.82 3.07 -1.19
N ARG A 113 -2.14 3.20 -1.29
CA ARG A 113 -2.83 3.70 -2.48
C ARG A 113 -2.29 5.05 -2.89
N ARG A 114 -2.19 5.98 -1.94
CA ARG A 114 -1.66 7.32 -2.19
C ARG A 114 -0.23 7.26 -2.73
N CYS A 115 0.66 6.49 -2.11
CA CYS A 115 2.03 6.32 -2.60
C CYS A 115 2.08 5.79 -4.05
N LEU A 116 1.25 4.79 -4.38
CA LEU A 116 1.27 4.18 -5.71
C LEU A 116 0.70 5.09 -6.79
N VAL A 117 -0.38 5.79 -6.46
CA VAL A 117 -1.01 6.77 -7.34
C VAL A 117 -0.09 7.96 -7.57
N ASP A 118 0.48 8.54 -6.51
CA ASP A 118 1.43 9.66 -6.62
C ASP A 118 2.66 9.24 -7.44
N ALA A 119 3.20 8.03 -7.21
CA ALA A 119 4.30 7.50 -8.02
C ALA A 119 3.92 7.31 -9.49
N SER A 120 2.70 6.84 -9.77
CA SER A 120 2.17 6.72 -11.13
C SER A 120 2.10 8.08 -11.82
N GLU A 121 1.57 9.10 -11.14
CA GLU A 121 1.48 10.47 -11.67
C GLU A 121 2.87 11.04 -11.99
N VAL A 122 3.83 10.91 -11.08
CA VAL A 122 5.21 11.40 -11.27
C VAL A 122 5.90 10.70 -12.46
N LEU A 123 5.58 9.44 -12.72
CA LEU A 123 6.13 8.66 -13.82
C LEU A 123 5.36 8.84 -15.14
N GLY A 124 4.36 9.73 -15.17
CA GLY A 124 3.56 10.03 -16.35
C GLY A 124 2.48 9.00 -16.69
N GLY A 125 2.07 8.20 -15.72
CA GLY A 125 0.91 7.30 -15.83
C GLY A 125 -0.40 8.06 -15.99
N GLY A 126 -1.35 7.47 -16.70
CA GLY A 126 -2.67 8.03 -16.96
C GLY A 126 -3.78 7.35 -16.16
N ASP A 127 -5.02 7.57 -16.59
CA ASP A 127 -6.22 7.04 -15.93
C ASP A 127 -6.24 5.51 -15.91
N TRP A 128 -5.72 4.87 -16.95
CA TRP A 128 -5.68 3.41 -17.04
C TRP A 128 -4.77 2.80 -15.96
N GLU A 129 -3.55 3.34 -15.78
CA GLU A 129 -2.62 2.88 -14.74
C GLU A 129 -3.21 3.14 -13.35
N ARG A 130 -3.79 4.33 -13.14
CA ARG A 130 -4.47 4.69 -11.89
C ARG A 130 -5.60 3.71 -11.58
N GLU A 131 -6.44 3.38 -12.55
CA GLU A 131 -7.55 2.44 -12.38
C GLU A 131 -7.05 1.03 -12.03
N ARG A 132 -5.96 0.57 -12.66
CA ARG A 132 -5.34 -0.72 -12.34
C ARG A 132 -4.75 -0.75 -10.94
N ILE A 133 -4.06 0.31 -10.52
CA ILE A 133 -3.55 0.46 -9.15
C ILE A 133 -4.71 0.42 -8.15
N ASN A 134 -5.74 1.23 -8.37
CA ASN A 134 -6.89 1.31 -7.47
C ASN A 134 -7.56 -0.05 -7.30
N ARG A 135 -7.89 -0.73 -8.41
CA ARG A 135 -8.50 -2.06 -8.38
C ARG A 135 -7.66 -3.08 -7.62
N ALA A 136 -6.34 -3.08 -7.82
CA ALA A 136 -5.45 -3.99 -7.12
C ALA A 136 -5.42 -3.72 -5.61
N VAL A 137 -5.45 -2.45 -5.20
CA VAL A 137 -5.50 -2.08 -3.78
C VAL A 137 -6.87 -2.38 -3.17
N ASP A 138 -7.98 -2.10 -3.87
CA ASP A 138 -9.34 -2.44 -3.42
C ASP A 138 -9.48 -3.95 -3.17
N GLU A 139 -9.03 -4.78 -4.11
CA GLU A 139 -9.03 -6.23 -3.97
C GLU A 139 -8.19 -6.70 -2.77
N ALA A 140 -7.01 -6.11 -2.57
CA ALA A 140 -6.13 -6.43 -1.45
C ALA A 140 -6.76 -6.06 -0.09
N VAL A 141 -7.38 -4.88 -0.01
CA VAL A 141 -8.11 -4.40 1.17
C VAL A 141 -9.25 -5.34 1.50
N ASP A 142 -10.14 -5.60 0.55
CA ASP A 142 -11.32 -6.46 0.75
C ASP A 142 -10.90 -7.86 1.22
N SER A 143 -9.86 -8.42 0.61
CA SER A 143 -9.35 -9.74 0.96
C SER A 143 -8.70 -9.75 2.35
N ALA A 144 -7.91 -8.75 2.71
CA ALA A 144 -7.30 -8.64 4.04
C ALA A 144 -8.36 -8.45 5.13
N VAL A 145 -9.41 -7.67 4.87
CA VAL A 145 -10.53 -7.47 5.80
C VAL A 145 -11.33 -8.75 5.99
N ALA A 146 -11.63 -9.49 4.92
CA ALA A 146 -12.31 -10.78 5.01
C ALA A 146 -11.48 -11.81 5.81
N LEU A 147 -10.16 -11.83 5.62
CA LEU A 147 -9.26 -12.66 6.41
C LEU A 147 -9.30 -12.27 7.90
N LEU A 148 -9.27 -10.98 8.22
CA LEU A 148 -9.40 -10.48 9.59
C LEU A 148 -10.75 -10.85 10.22
N GLN A 149 -11.83 -10.78 9.45
CA GLN A 149 -13.16 -11.19 9.90
C GLN A 149 -13.19 -12.69 10.20
N ARG A 150 -12.60 -13.54 9.35
CA ARG A 150 -12.52 -14.98 9.58
C ARG A 150 -11.68 -15.39 10.80
N MET A 151 -10.69 -14.58 11.16
CA MET A 151 -9.97 -14.78 12.41
C MET A 151 -10.85 -14.54 13.64
N LYS A 152 -11.82 -13.62 13.55
CA LYS A 152 -12.76 -13.31 14.64
C LYS A 152 -13.95 -14.27 14.68
N ASP A 153 -14.45 -14.65 13.51
CA ASP A 153 -15.55 -15.59 13.32
C ASP A 153 -15.19 -16.60 12.21
N PRO A 154 -14.87 -17.86 12.55
CA PRO A 154 -14.54 -18.89 11.56
C PRO A 154 -15.64 -19.16 10.54
N ARG A 155 -16.90 -18.76 10.83
CA ARG A 155 -18.06 -18.93 9.94
C ARG A 155 -18.24 -17.77 8.96
N ALA A 156 -17.49 -16.68 9.11
CA ALA A 156 -17.52 -15.56 8.17
C ALA A 156 -17.04 -15.99 6.78
N ASP A 157 -17.55 -15.32 5.75
CA ASP A 157 -17.17 -15.58 4.37
C ASP A 157 -15.66 -15.36 4.14
N GLY A 158 -15.07 -16.21 3.30
CA GLY A 158 -13.67 -16.10 2.90
C GLY A 158 -13.39 -14.93 1.97
N PRO A 159 -12.11 -14.54 1.81
CA PRO A 159 -11.75 -13.57 0.80
C PRO A 159 -12.10 -14.12 -0.59
N ARG A 160 -12.68 -13.27 -1.44
CA ARG A 160 -12.99 -13.61 -2.84
C ARG A 160 -11.73 -13.95 -3.64
N VAL A 161 -10.64 -13.25 -3.33
CA VAL A 161 -9.32 -13.50 -3.93
C VAL A 161 -8.38 -13.99 -2.84
N PRO A 162 -7.85 -15.22 -2.95
CA PRO A 162 -6.96 -15.76 -1.93
C PRO A 162 -5.66 -14.96 -1.88
N PHE A 163 -5.13 -14.77 -0.68
CA PHE A 163 -3.78 -14.22 -0.51
C PHE A 163 -2.74 -15.29 -0.85
N GLY A 164 -1.72 -14.93 -1.62
CA GLY A 164 -0.66 -15.87 -2.02
C GLY A 164 0.33 -16.22 -0.90
N GLY A 165 0.33 -15.47 0.19
CA GLY A 165 1.31 -15.59 1.27
C GLY A 165 0.80 -16.28 2.52
N LEU A 166 1.54 -16.09 3.61
CA LEU A 166 1.17 -16.56 4.94
C LEU A 166 0.42 -15.45 5.68
N VAL A 167 -0.72 -15.80 6.26
CA VAL A 167 -1.47 -14.92 7.16
C VAL A 167 -1.16 -15.34 8.58
N VAL A 168 -0.70 -14.39 9.41
CA VAL A 168 -0.36 -14.67 10.81
C VAL A 168 -1.10 -13.72 11.72
N GLU A 169 -1.54 -14.25 12.85
CA GLU A 169 -2.06 -13.42 13.93
C GLU A 169 -0.90 -12.69 14.62
N TYR A 170 -1.04 -11.38 14.73
CA TYR A 170 -0.08 -10.54 15.42
C TYR A 170 -0.62 -10.07 16.76
N PHE A 171 -0.01 -10.58 17.82
CA PHE A 171 -0.27 -10.15 19.19
C PHE A 171 0.73 -9.07 19.58
N GLU A 172 0.24 -7.87 19.85
CA GLU A 172 1.07 -6.84 20.45
C GLU A 172 1.44 -7.28 21.87
N ARG A 173 2.75 -7.31 22.16
CA ARG A 173 3.18 -7.35 23.56
C ARG A 173 2.75 -6.04 24.21
N PRO A 174 2.11 -6.05 25.39
CA PRO A 174 1.88 -4.83 26.15
C PRO A 174 3.25 -4.17 26.37
N SER A 175 3.48 -3.04 25.70
CA SER A 175 4.64 -2.21 25.95
C SER A 175 4.58 -1.81 27.43
N ARG A 176 5.53 -2.31 28.23
CA ARG A 176 5.67 -1.93 29.63
C ARG A 176 5.64 -0.40 29.71
N THR A 177 4.62 0.07 30.40
CA THR A 177 4.34 1.46 30.71
C THR A 177 5.59 2.20 31.18
N ARG A 178 5.82 3.35 30.53
CA ARG A 178 6.14 4.63 31.15
C ARG A 178 7.42 4.62 32.01
N HIS A 179 8.53 5.05 31.42
CA HIS A 179 9.55 5.73 32.20
C HIS A 179 8.86 6.92 32.87
N VAL A 180 8.55 6.78 34.15
CA VAL A 180 8.30 7.90 35.04
C VAL A 180 9.59 8.70 35.03
N SER A 181 9.57 9.91 34.45
CA SER A 181 10.62 10.89 34.72
C SER A 181 10.68 11.05 36.23
N PRO A 182 11.86 10.90 36.87
CA PRO A 182 11.97 11.25 38.28
C PRO A 182 11.66 12.73 38.41
N ASP A 183 10.50 12.98 38.99
CA ASP A 183 10.08 14.27 39.52
C ASP A 183 11.20 14.76 40.44
N THR A 184 12.04 15.66 39.93
CA THR A 184 13.06 16.33 40.75
C THR A 184 12.44 17.63 41.24
N GLY A 185 11.37 17.47 42.02
CA GLY A 185 10.74 18.52 42.81
C GLY A 185 11.40 18.60 44.18
N ASP A 186 12.40 19.48 44.25
CA ASP A 186 12.61 20.49 45.29
C ASP A 186 12.74 20.13 46.79
N GLY A 187 13.74 20.76 47.43
CA GLY A 187 13.74 21.02 48.87
C GLY A 187 14.88 20.43 49.69
N ARG A 188 15.98 21.18 49.85
CA ARG A 188 16.55 21.48 51.18
C ARG A 188 17.66 22.56 51.17
N THR A 189 17.26 23.73 51.69
CA THR A 189 17.95 24.59 52.66
C THR A 189 19.35 25.13 52.34
N ALA A 190 19.38 26.44 52.02
CA ALA A 190 20.48 27.33 52.37
C ALA A 190 20.56 27.49 53.90
N MET A 191 21.72 27.21 54.48
CA MET A 191 22.27 27.84 55.69
C MET A 191 23.69 27.31 55.95
N HIS A 192 24.70 28.15 55.70
CA HIS A 192 25.72 28.62 56.65
C HIS A 192 26.79 29.43 55.91
#